data_AF-A0AAV4ALL9-F1
#
_entry.id   AF-A0AAV4ALL9-F1
#
_cell.length_a   1.000
_cell.length_b   1.000
_cell.length_c   1.000
_cell.angle_alpha   90.00
_cell.angle_beta   90.00
_cell.angle_gamma   90.00
#
_symmetry.space_group_name_H-M   'P 1'
#
loop_
_entity.id
_entity.type
_entity.pdbx_description
1 polymer ?
#
loop_
_entity_poly.entity_id
_entity_poly.type
_entity_poly.pdbx_seq_one_letter_code
_entity_poly.pdbx_strand_id
1 'polypeptide(L)'
;MTSFMDSLCRRQCEQAARQTLIQCFTAINASSDPILNQNASITADKFTVIGTTQPHYDNFCNNRQRLFSCVSPLSNTCPSLLERLYTIGLDLKAMESATDILCAHRGLYFHALQCFSNKPPAVTSCGPNTKASMQRVRSERYQTGEILPSQYMDELCGVKLDQMYCELRGYEQSCNSEIIELRRSVECASLPAPCHIDAQSVPIYRAMCQNLEGS
;
A
#
# COMPACT_ATOMS: atom_id res chain seq x y z
N MET A 1 -25.98 -9.45 -23.06
CA MET A 1 -26.71 -8.28 -22.49
C MET A 1 -26.48 -8.12 -20.98
N THR A 2 -26.21 -9.19 -20.24
CA THR A 2 -25.84 -9.16 -18.81
C THR A 2 -24.51 -8.46 -18.52
N SER A 3 -23.44 -8.68 -19.31
CA SER A 3 -22.13 -8.07 -19.02
C SER A 3 -22.06 -6.54 -19.15
N PHE A 4 -22.94 -5.91 -19.93
CA PHE A 4 -23.00 -4.45 -20.05
C PHE A 4 -23.65 -3.81 -18.82
N MET A 5 -24.77 -4.36 -18.35
CA MET A 5 -25.42 -3.92 -17.10
C MET A 5 -24.52 -4.17 -15.89
N ASP A 6 -23.84 -5.32 -15.83
CA ASP A 6 -22.85 -5.60 -14.78
C ASP A 6 -21.70 -4.59 -14.78
N SER A 7 -21.22 -4.18 -15.96
CA SER A 7 -20.16 -3.18 -16.07
C SER A 7 -20.59 -1.77 -15.64
N LEU A 8 -21.85 -1.40 -15.89
CA LEU A 8 -22.41 -0.11 -15.47
C LEU A 8 -22.65 -0.05 -13.96
N CYS A 9 -23.25 -1.10 -13.40
CA CYS A 9 -23.49 -1.19 -11.95
C CYS A 9 -22.17 -1.25 -11.16
N ARG A 10 -21.15 -1.96 -11.66
CA ARG A 10 -19.81 -1.98 -11.06
C ARG A 10 -19.17 -0.60 -11.01
N ARG A 11 -19.21 0.15 -12.12
CA ARG A 11 -18.64 1.51 -12.18
C ARG A 11 -19.32 2.48 -11.23
N GLN A 12 -20.66 2.42 -11.13
CA GLN A 12 -21.41 3.27 -10.21
C GLN A 12 -21.10 2.94 -8.75
N CYS A 13 -21.04 1.65 -8.41
CA CYS A 13 -20.65 1.17 -7.09
C CYS A 13 -19.24 1.65 -6.70
N GLU A 14 -18.25 1.46 -7.58
CA GLU A 14 -16.87 1.88 -7.36
C GLU A 14 -16.75 3.40 -7.18
N GLN A 15 -17.47 4.17 -7.99
CA GLN A 15 -17.46 5.63 -7.87
C GLN A 15 -18.07 6.10 -6.55
N ALA A 16 -19.22 5.55 -6.15
CA ALA A 16 -19.86 5.86 -4.89
C ALA A 16 -18.97 5.48 -3.70
N ALA A 17 -18.42 4.26 -3.72
CA ALA A 17 -17.55 3.77 -2.64
C ALA A 17 -16.23 4.54 -2.56
N ARG A 18 -15.64 4.96 -3.70
CA ARG A 18 -14.49 5.87 -3.72
C ARG A 18 -14.84 7.24 -3.13
N GLN A 19 -16.03 7.77 -3.43
CA GLN A 19 -16.47 9.03 -2.85
C GLN A 19 -16.67 8.91 -1.34
N THR A 20 -17.23 7.81 -0.85
CA THR A 20 -17.34 7.54 0.59
C THR A 20 -15.97 7.43 1.25
N LEU A 21 -15.00 6.76 0.60
CA LEU A 21 -13.63 6.71 1.12
C LEU A 21 -13.04 8.11 1.28
N ILE A 22 -13.17 8.98 0.26
CA ILE A 22 -12.74 10.39 0.34
C ILE A 22 -13.45 11.14 1.48
N GLN A 23 -14.76 10.93 1.64
CA GLN A 23 -15.54 11.54 2.72
C GLN A 23 -15.07 11.08 4.10
N CYS A 24 -14.69 9.81 4.27
CA CYS A 24 -14.16 9.30 5.53
C CYS A 24 -12.83 9.96 5.92
N PHE A 25 -11.91 10.14 4.97
CA PHE A 25 -10.67 10.89 5.20
C PHE A 25 -10.94 12.36 5.51
N THR A 26 -11.85 12.98 4.76
CA THR A 26 -12.26 14.38 4.97
C THR A 26 -12.87 14.59 6.36
N ALA A 27 -13.67 13.64 6.86
CA ALA A 27 -14.34 13.73 8.15
C ALA A 27 -13.37 13.76 9.35
N ILE A 28 -12.13 13.32 9.14
CA ILE A 28 -11.06 13.40 10.12
C ILE A 28 -10.00 14.44 9.76
N ASN A 29 -10.26 15.34 8.79
CA ASN A 29 -9.29 16.32 8.28
C ASN A 29 -7.95 15.69 7.82
N ALA A 30 -8.00 14.50 7.21
CA ALA A 30 -6.83 13.85 6.60
C ALA A 30 -6.93 13.87 5.07
N SER A 31 -5.78 13.89 4.39
CA SER A 31 -5.73 13.75 2.93
C SER A 31 -5.80 12.27 2.52
N SER A 32 -6.64 11.97 1.54
CA SER A 32 -6.66 10.66 0.87
C SER A 32 -5.66 10.58 -0.29
N ASP A 33 -4.97 11.65 -0.65
CA ASP A 33 -4.09 11.68 -1.84
C ASP A 33 -2.96 10.66 -1.82
N PRO A 34 -2.30 10.37 -0.67
CA PRO A 34 -1.25 9.34 -0.63
C PRO A 34 -1.71 7.96 -1.12
N ILE A 35 -3.01 7.68 -1.04
CA ILE A 35 -3.58 6.37 -1.38
C ILE A 35 -4.54 6.40 -2.59
N LEU A 36 -5.19 7.53 -2.89
CA LEU A 36 -6.23 7.64 -3.93
C LEU A 36 -5.89 8.57 -5.10
N ASN A 37 -4.66 9.07 -5.18
CA ASN A 37 -4.25 9.88 -6.32
C ASN A 37 -4.36 9.09 -7.65
N GLN A 38 -4.43 9.80 -8.77
CA GLN A 38 -4.63 9.19 -10.09
C GLN A 38 -3.45 8.29 -10.53
N ASN A 39 -2.28 8.50 -9.94
CA ASN A 39 -1.06 7.73 -10.19
C ASN A 39 -0.82 6.66 -9.12
N ALA A 40 -1.82 6.36 -8.29
CA ALA A 40 -1.70 5.36 -7.24
C ALA A 40 -1.31 4.01 -7.84
N SER A 41 -0.36 3.36 -7.17
CA SER A 41 0.23 2.11 -7.61
C SER A 41 0.55 1.28 -6.38
N ILE A 42 0.58 -0.04 -6.54
CA ILE A 42 1.02 -0.95 -5.48
C ILE A 42 2.43 -0.59 -4.98
N THR A 43 3.27 -0.08 -5.88
CA THR A 43 4.64 0.37 -5.62
C THR A 43 4.77 1.79 -5.06
N ALA A 44 3.66 2.52 -4.88
CA ALA A 44 3.70 3.86 -4.30
C ALA A 44 4.06 3.79 -2.81
N ASP A 45 4.91 4.72 -2.36
CA ASP A 45 5.23 4.91 -0.95
C ASP A 45 4.01 5.45 -0.19
N LYS A 46 3.50 4.67 0.76
CA LYS A 46 2.35 5.00 1.61
C LYS A 46 2.74 5.31 3.05
N PHE A 47 4.04 5.38 3.37
CA PHE A 47 4.53 5.60 4.72
C PHE A 47 4.11 6.96 5.30
N THR A 48 3.88 7.96 4.43
CA THR A 48 3.47 9.31 4.81
C THR A 48 1.96 9.49 4.97
N VAL A 49 1.18 8.39 4.92
CA VAL A 49 -0.30 8.45 4.92
C VAL A 49 -0.89 9.11 6.18
N ILE A 50 -0.19 9.06 7.31
CA ILE A 50 -0.62 9.68 8.57
C ILE A 50 -0.16 11.15 8.69
N GLY A 51 0.50 11.69 7.67
CA GLY A 51 0.96 13.08 7.61
C GLY A 51 2.44 13.26 7.93
N THR A 52 3.04 14.32 7.37
CA THR A 52 4.48 14.62 7.50
C THR A 52 4.80 15.66 8.57
N THR A 53 3.79 16.21 9.23
CA THR A 53 3.93 17.21 10.29
C THR A 53 3.29 16.70 11.58
N GLN A 54 3.76 17.22 12.71
CA GLN A 54 3.22 16.86 14.02
C GLN A 54 1.70 17.08 14.15
N PRO A 55 1.12 18.23 13.71
CA PRO A 55 -0.33 18.41 13.75
C PRO A 55 -1.10 17.39 12.91
N HIS A 56 -0.61 17.03 11.72
CA HIS A 56 -1.27 16.03 10.87
C HIS A 56 -1.21 14.63 11.48
N TYR A 57 -0.04 14.24 12.02
CA TYR A 57 0.14 12.99 12.74
C TYR A 57 -0.81 12.88 13.93
N ASP A 58 -0.81 13.88 14.81
CA ASP A 58 -1.63 13.87 16.03
C ASP A 58 -3.12 13.80 15.66
N ASN A 59 -3.54 14.58 14.66
CA ASN A 59 -4.92 14.55 14.17
C ASN A 59 -5.30 13.18 13.58
N PHE A 60 -4.45 12.59 12.72
CA PHE A 60 -4.71 11.29 12.13
C PHE A 60 -4.80 10.20 13.21
N CYS A 61 -3.79 10.09 14.08
CA CYS A 61 -3.72 9.04 15.09
C CYS A 61 -4.85 9.14 16.13
N ASN A 62 -5.25 10.35 16.52
CA ASN A 62 -6.38 10.55 17.44
C ASN A 62 -7.75 10.21 16.81
N ASN A 63 -7.87 10.31 15.48
CA ASN A 63 -9.12 10.03 14.76
C ASN A 63 -9.10 8.70 13.97
N ARG A 64 -8.04 7.91 14.10
CA ARG A 64 -7.79 6.70 13.33
C ARG A 64 -8.94 5.70 13.42
N GLN A 65 -9.42 5.42 14.64
CA GLN A 65 -10.55 4.51 14.85
C GLN A 65 -11.84 5.01 14.17
N ARG A 66 -12.07 6.32 14.16
CA ARG A 66 -13.21 6.94 13.47
C ARG A 66 -13.09 6.76 11.95
N LEU A 67 -11.89 6.92 11.39
CA LEU A 67 -11.63 6.66 9.97
C LEU A 67 -11.93 5.20 9.62
N PHE A 68 -11.36 4.24 10.36
CA PHE A 68 -11.54 2.82 10.03
C PHE A 68 -12.97 2.31 10.28
N SER A 69 -13.66 2.88 11.27
CA SER A 69 -15.11 2.66 11.45
C SER A 69 -15.92 3.17 10.25
N CYS A 70 -15.50 4.27 9.61
CA CYS A 70 -16.18 4.84 8.44
C CYS A 70 -15.93 4.03 7.15
N VAL A 71 -14.71 3.53 6.94
CA VAL A 71 -14.34 2.83 5.68
C VAL A 71 -14.59 1.33 5.73
N SER A 72 -14.64 0.70 6.90
CA SER A 72 -14.85 -0.75 7.02
C SER A 72 -16.10 -1.28 6.30
N PRO A 73 -17.26 -0.59 6.28
CA PRO A 73 -18.45 -1.08 5.56
C PRO A 73 -18.29 -1.10 4.03
N LEU A 74 -17.30 -0.39 3.47
CA LEU A 74 -17.05 -0.36 2.03
C LEU A 74 -16.65 -1.73 1.48
N SER A 75 -15.96 -2.52 2.29
CA SER A 75 -15.54 -3.88 1.93
C SER A 75 -16.72 -4.80 1.59
N ASN A 76 -17.85 -4.63 2.27
CA ASN A 76 -19.05 -5.45 2.09
C ASN A 76 -19.99 -4.89 1.01
N THR A 77 -19.95 -3.58 0.77
CA THR A 77 -20.87 -2.90 -0.16
C THR A 77 -20.42 -3.02 -1.62
N CYS A 78 -19.10 -3.07 -1.88
CA CYS A 78 -18.56 -3.05 -3.24
C CYS A 78 -17.34 -3.97 -3.41
N PRO A 79 -17.52 -5.28 -3.61
CA PRO A 79 -16.39 -6.21 -3.76
C PRO A 79 -15.44 -5.85 -4.92
N SER A 80 -15.95 -5.33 -6.04
CA SER A 80 -15.10 -4.92 -7.17
C SER A 80 -14.21 -3.72 -6.84
N LEU A 81 -14.61 -2.87 -5.88
CA LEU A 81 -13.72 -1.82 -5.37
C LEU A 81 -12.52 -2.45 -4.64
N LEU A 82 -12.72 -3.48 -3.80
CA LEU A 82 -11.61 -4.12 -3.09
C LEU A 82 -10.58 -4.69 -4.06
N GLU A 83 -11.02 -5.42 -5.09
CA GLU A 83 -10.14 -5.92 -6.15
C GLU A 83 -9.35 -4.77 -6.80
N ARG A 84 -10.03 -3.66 -7.09
CA ARG A 84 -9.39 -2.48 -7.68
C ARG A 84 -8.39 -1.83 -6.73
N LEU A 85 -8.71 -1.75 -5.44
CA LEU A 85 -7.82 -1.19 -4.41
C LEU A 85 -6.56 -2.05 -4.24
N TYR A 86 -6.68 -3.37 -4.30
CA TYR A 86 -5.52 -4.26 -4.28
C TYR A 86 -4.54 -3.99 -5.42
N THR A 87 -5.01 -3.70 -6.63
CA THR A 87 -4.13 -3.37 -7.77
C THR A 87 -3.31 -2.08 -7.58
N ILE A 88 -3.73 -1.20 -6.68
CA ILE A 88 -2.99 0.01 -6.28
C ILE A 88 -2.31 -0.14 -4.90
N GLY A 89 -2.28 -1.36 -4.35
CA GLY A 89 -1.67 -1.68 -3.07
C GLY A 89 -2.40 -1.11 -1.87
N LEU A 90 -3.72 -0.98 -1.94
CA LEU A 90 -4.54 -0.60 -0.81
C LEU A 90 -5.40 -1.78 -0.37
N ASP A 91 -5.16 -2.24 0.85
CA ASP A 91 -6.07 -3.09 1.61
C ASP A 91 -6.45 -2.32 2.87
N LEU A 92 -7.76 -2.09 3.09
CA LEU A 92 -8.22 -1.24 4.18
C LEU A 92 -7.88 -1.81 5.56
N LYS A 93 -7.88 -3.15 5.70
CA LYS A 93 -7.52 -3.82 6.95
C LYS A 93 -6.01 -3.81 7.16
N ALA A 94 -5.25 -4.05 6.10
CA ALA A 94 -3.78 -3.93 6.15
C ALA A 94 -3.35 -2.50 6.49
N MET A 95 -4.01 -1.51 5.90
CA MET A 95 -3.77 -0.09 6.19
C MET A 95 -4.08 0.25 7.65
N GLU A 96 -5.15 -0.30 8.24
CA GLU A 96 -5.44 -0.14 9.66
C GLU A 96 -4.28 -0.63 10.54
N SER A 97 -3.80 -1.86 10.29
CA SER A 97 -2.66 -2.43 10.99
C SER A 97 -1.36 -1.65 10.80
N ALA A 98 -1.07 -1.21 9.57
CA ALA A 98 0.13 -0.43 9.27
C ALA A 98 0.10 0.94 9.98
N THR A 99 -1.05 1.59 10.02
CA THR A 99 -1.21 2.88 10.73
C THR A 99 -1.23 2.71 12.25
N ASP A 100 -1.64 1.55 12.78
CA ASP A 100 -1.45 1.21 14.20
C ASP A 100 0.03 1.22 14.58
N ILE A 101 0.88 0.55 13.79
CA ILE A 101 2.33 0.51 14.01
C ILE A 101 2.90 1.94 13.99
N LEU A 102 2.55 2.73 12.98
CA LEU A 102 3.04 4.11 12.87
C LEU A 102 2.61 4.97 14.05
N CYS A 103 1.34 4.88 14.46
CA CYS A 103 0.79 5.68 15.57
C CYS A 103 1.35 5.29 16.94
N ALA A 104 1.80 4.04 17.11
CA ALA A 104 2.46 3.59 18.33
C ALA A 104 3.90 4.12 18.49
N HIS A 105 4.56 4.51 17.40
CA HIS A 105 5.99 4.83 17.37
C HIS A 105 6.30 6.27 16.94
N ARG A 106 5.63 7.25 17.56
CA ARG A 106 5.72 8.68 17.21
C ARG A 106 7.13 9.21 16.97
N GLY A 107 8.04 9.01 17.94
CA GLY A 107 9.41 9.53 17.86
C GLY A 107 10.19 8.93 16.69
N LEU A 108 10.13 7.60 16.56
CA LEU A 108 10.75 6.88 15.45
C LEU A 108 10.15 7.26 14.09
N TYR A 109 8.83 7.52 14.02
CA TYR A 109 8.17 7.94 12.78
C TYR A 109 8.77 9.25 12.23
N PHE A 110 8.94 10.27 13.06
CA PHE A 110 9.51 11.54 12.59
C PHE A 110 10.98 11.43 12.21
N HIS A 111 11.76 10.63 12.94
CA HIS A 111 13.15 10.31 12.53
C HIS A 111 13.17 9.54 11.21
N ALA A 112 12.24 8.62 11.00
CA ALA A 112 12.10 7.88 9.76
C ALA A 112 11.74 8.79 8.58
N LEU A 113 10.82 9.74 8.75
CA LEU A 113 10.50 10.74 7.73
C LEU A 113 11.74 11.54 7.29
N GLN A 114 12.56 11.96 8.25
CA GLN A 114 13.81 12.67 7.96
C GLN A 114 14.83 11.76 7.25
N CYS A 115 14.90 10.48 7.61
CA CYS A 115 15.84 9.57 6.95
C CYS A 115 15.41 9.30 5.49
N PHE A 116 14.14 8.97 5.28
CA PHE A 116 13.62 8.59 3.97
C PHE A 116 13.41 9.77 3.00
N SER A 117 13.46 11.01 3.48
CA SER A 117 13.46 12.17 2.59
C SER A 117 14.73 12.25 1.71
N ASN A 118 15.84 11.66 2.17
CA ASN A 118 17.12 11.64 1.46
C ASN A 118 17.35 10.26 0.84
N LYS A 119 16.89 10.07 -0.40
CA LYS A 119 17.05 8.79 -1.10
C LYS A 119 18.53 8.56 -1.47
N PRO A 120 19.22 7.56 -0.91
CA PRO A 120 20.58 7.26 -1.33
C PRO A 120 20.60 6.75 -2.78
N PRO A 121 21.77 6.77 -3.46
CA PRO A 121 21.90 6.28 -4.83
C PRO A 121 21.40 4.84 -5.01
N ALA A 122 21.63 3.98 -4.01
CA ALA A 122 21.14 2.60 -3.99
C ALA A 122 19.61 2.53 -4.12
N VAL A 123 18.87 3.32 -3.34
CA VAL A 123 17.39 3.41 -3.43
C VAL A 123 16.95 4.00 -4.77
N THR A 124 17.65 5.04 -5.25
CA THR A 124 17.32 5.67 -6.54
C THR A 124 17.46 4.68 -7.71
N SER A 125 18.40 3.75 -7.62
CA SER A 125 18.60 2.70 -8.63
C SER A 125 17.49 1.64 -8.67
N CYS A 126 16.70 1.49 -7.60
CA CYS A 126 15.56 0.56 -7.55
C CYS A 126 14.43 1.01 -8.49
N GLY A 127 14.19 2.33 -8.57
CA GLY A 127 13.05 2.92 -9.27
C GLY A 127 12.90 2.52 -10.75
N PRO A 128 13.95 2.60 -11.58
CA PRO A 128 13.89 2.19 -12.99
C PRO A 128 13.48 0.73 -13.18
N ASN A 129 14.03 -0.19 -12.36
CA ASN A 129 13.70 -1.62 -12.44
C ASN A 129 12.25 -1.87 -12.03
N THR A 130 11.81 -1.30 -10.91
CA THR A 130 10.40 -1.38 -10.47
C THR A 130 9.45 -0.85 -11.53
N LYS A 131 9.78 0.30 -12.16
CA LYS A 131 8.97 0.88 -13.23
C LYS A 131 8.90 -0.03 -14.46
N ALA A 132 10.04 -0.58 -14.88
CA ALA A 132 10.10 -1.51 -16.01
C ALA A 132 9.27 -2.78 -15.74
N SER A 133 9.40 -3.37 -14.55
CA SER A 133 8.61 -4.55 -14.17
C SER A 133 7.11 -4.25 -14.10
N MET A 134 6.69 -3.10 -13.54
CA MET A 134 5.29 -2.68 -13.55
C MET A 134 4.75 -2.49 -14.98
N GLN A 135 5.55 -1.92 -15.88
CA GLN A 135 5.17 -1.75 -17.29
C GLN A 135 5.05 -3.10 -18.00
N ARG A 136 6.01 -4.00 -17.78
CA ARG A 136 5.97 -5.38 -18.28
C ARG A 136 4.69 -6.08 -17.84
N VAL A 137 4.43 -6.15 -16.54
CA VAL A 137 3.24 -6.83 -15.98
C VAL A 137 1.94 -6.25 -16.54
N ARG A 138 1.85 -4.93 -16.73
CA ARG A 138 0.68 -4.31 -17.37
C ARG A 138 0.56 -4.64 -18.85
N SER A 139 1.67 -4.63 -19.58
CA SER A 139 1.70 -4.97 -21.01
C SER A 139 1.31 -6.43 -21.22
N GLU A 140 1.90 -7.33 -20.46
CA GLU A 140 1.63 -8.76 -20.53
C GLU A 140 0.19 -9.09 -20.12
N ARG A 141 -0.39 -8.33 -19.19
CA ARG A 141 -1.80 -8.49 -18.79
C ARG A 141 -2.80 -7.98 -19.83
N TYR A 142 -2.59 -6.78 -20.37
CA TYR A 142 -3.63 -6.06 -21.13
C TYR A 142 -3.38 -6.00 -22.64
N GLN A 143 -2.15 -6.21 -23.10
CA GLN A 143 -1.78 -6.13 -24.52
C GLN A 143 -1.51 -7.52 -25.12
N THR A 144 -0.67 -8.33 -24.49
CA THR A 144 -0.32 -9.67 -25.01
C THR A 144 -1.25 -10.76 -24.47
N GLY A 145 -1.74 -10.59 -23.23
CA GLY A 145 -2.57 -11.59 -22.56
C GLY A 145 -1.77 -12.78 -21.98
N GLU A 146 -0.44 -12.68 -21.93
CA GLU A 146 0.45 -13.70 -21.36
C GLU A 146 0.21 -13.89 -19.86
N ILE A 147 -0.07 -12.80 -19.12
CA ILE A 147 -0.48 -12.88 -17.71
C ILE A 147 -1.99 -13.07 -17.64
N LEU A 148 -2.41 -14.23 -17.12
CA LEU A 148 -3.81 -14.55 -16.89
C LEU A 148 -4.42 -13.64 -15.81
N PRO A 149 -5.76 -13.43 -15.80
CA PRO A 149 -6.41 -12.61 -14.77
C PRO A 149 -6.09 -13.07 -13.35
N SER A 150 -6.01 -14.38 -13.14
CA SER A 150 -5.70 -15.01 -11.86
C SER A 150 -4.25 -14.85 -11.42
N GLN A 151 -3.32 -14.53 -12.32
CA GLN A 151 -1.89 -14.35 -12.03
C GLN A 151 -1.51 -12.88 -11.85
N TYR A 152 -2.41 -11.97 -12.21
CA TYR A 152 -2.10 -10.55 -12.27
C TYR A 152 -1.72 -9.96 -10.90
N MET A 153 -2.41 -10.38 -9.84
CA MET A 153 -2.11 -9.91 -8.49
C MET A 153 -0.78 -10.47 -7.99
N ASP A 154 -0.48 -11.75 -8.22
CA ASP A 154 0.79 -12.37 -7.85
C ASP A 154 1.98 -11.63 -8.45
N GLU A 155 1.91 -11.31 -9.75
CA GLU A 155 2.95 -10.57 -10.47
C GLU A 155 3.12 -9.15 -9.90
N LEU A 156 2.02 -8.46 -9.58
CA LEU A 156 2.08 -7.15 -8.91
C LEU A 156 2.70 -7.22 -7.51
N CYS A 157 2.35 -8.25 -6.74
CA CYS A 157 2.91 -8.49 -5.41
C CYS A 157 4.42 -8.79 -5.49
N GLY A 158 4.86 -9.58 -6.48
CA GLY A 158 6.27 -9.82 -6.75
C GLY A 158 7.04 -8.51 -7.00
N VAL A 159 6.53 -7.65 -7.89
CA VAL A 159 7.17 -6.35 -8.17
C VAL A 159 7.25 -5.45 -6.92
N LYS A 160 6.21 -5.46 -6.08
CA LYS A 160 6.22 -4.70 -4.82
C LYS A 160 7.24 -5.25 -3.82
N LEU A 161 7.32 -6.57 -3.65
CA LEU A 161 8.29 -7.18 -2.74
C LEU A 161 9.73 -6.94 -3.20
N ASP A 162 10.01 -7.06 -4.50
CA ASP A 162 11.33 -6.75 -5.06
C ASP A 162 11.72 -5.28 -4.85
N GLN A 163 10.77 -4.36 -5.05
CA GLN A 163 10.97 -2.95 -4.74
C GLN A 163 11.30 -2.76 -3.26
N MET A 164 10.47 -3.28 -2.36
CA MET A 164 10.66 -3.15 -0.91
C MET A 164 12.04 -3.68 -0.49
N TYR A 165 12.43 -4.85 -1.00
CA TYR A 165 13.72 -5.46 -0.70
C TYR A 165 14.89 -4.56 -1.13
N CYS A 166 14.83 -4.05 -2.36
CA CYS A 166 15.85 -3.15 -2.90
C CYS A 166 15.93 -1.83 -2.09
N GLU A 167 14.78 -1.21 -1.81
CA GLU A 167 14.72 0.06 -1.10
C GLU A 167 15.19 -0.07 0.35
N LEU A 168 14.74 -1.10 1.08
CA LEU A 168 15.15 -1.35 2.47
C LEU A 168 16.66 -1.55 2.57
N ARG A 169 17.25 -2.41 1.71
CA ARG A 169 18.71 -2.58 1.66
C ARG A 169 19.46 -1.30 1.33
N GLY A 170 18.90 -0.47 0.44
CA GLY A 170 19.49 0.81 0.10
C GLY A 170 19.50 1.77 1.29
N TYR A 171 18.44 1.79 2.10
CA TYR A 171 18.36 2.64 3.29
C TYR A 171 19.15 2.09 4.49
N GLU A 172 19.37 0.77 4.60
CA GLU A 172 20.19 0.17 5.67
C GLU A 172 21.61 0.75 5.75
N GLN A 173 22.11 1.32 4.65
CA GLN A 173 23.43 1.97 4.59
C GLN A 173 23.43 3.40 5.17
N SER A 174 22.27 4.02 5.31
CA SER A 174 22.13 5.45 5.65
C SER A 174 21.21 5.74 6.83
N CYS A 175 20.34 4.80 7.21
CA CYS A 175 19.39 4.94 8.32
C CYS A 175 19.77 4.02 9.48
N ASN A 176 19.37 4.40 10.70
CA ASN A 176 19.47 3.54 11.87
C ASN A 176 18.59 2.28 11.70
N SER A 177 19.03 1.15 12.25
CA SER A 177 18.32 -0.13 12.20
C SER A 177 16.87 -0.05 12.72
N GLU A 178 16.60 0.70 13.79
CA GLU A 178 15.24 0.86 14.34
C GLU A 178 14.29 1.55 13.34
N ILE A 179 14.80 2.51 12.56
CA ILE A 179 14.04 3.18 11.49
C ILE A 179 13.75 2.21 10.34
N ILE A 180 14.73 1.36 10.00
CA ILE A 180 14.56 0.33 8.98
C ILE A 180 13.55 -0.72 9.42
N GLU A 181 13.62 -1.18 10.67
CA GLU A 181 12.67 -2.15 11.20
C GLU A 181 11.26 -1.58 11.28
N LEU A 182 11.10 -0.30 11.66
CA LEU A 182 9.80 0.38 11.59
C LEU A 182 9.27 0.39 10.15
N ARG A 183 10.10 0.77 9.17
CA ARG A 183 9.68 0.79 7.76
C ARG A 183 9.32 -0.59 7.24
N ARG A 184 10.13 -1.59 7.55
CA ARG A 184 9.88 -2.99 7.17
C ARG A 184 8.56 -3.47 7.75
N SER A 185 8.32 -3.25 9.05
CA SER A 185 7.10 -3.65 9.74
C SER A 185 5.86 -3.00 9.11
N VAL A 186 5.94 -1.70 8.82
CA VAL A 186 4.84 -0.94 8.19
C VAL A 186 4.57 -1.43 6.77
N GLU A 187 5.62 -1.61 5.95
CA GLU A 187 5.47 -2.10 4.58
C GLU A 187 4.86 -3.49 4.57
N CYS A 188 5.37 -4.41 5.39
CA CYS A 188 4.85 -5.77 5.54
C CYS A 188 3.40 -5.80 6.04
N ALA A 189 3.04 -4.93 7.00
CA ALA A 189 1.67 -4.83 7.51
C ALA A 189 0.70 -4.18 6.50
N SER A 190 1.22 -3.38 5.56
CA SER A 190 0.42 -2.67 4.54
C SER A 190 0.19 -3.45 3.25
N LEU A 191 0.85 -4.60 3.10
CA LEU A 191 0.70 -5.44 1.92
C LEU A 191 -0.75 -5.93 1.79
N PRO A 192 -1.34 -5.91 0.57
CA PRO A 192 -2.65 -6.47 0.35
C PRO A 192 -2.72 -7.96 0.70
N ALA A 193 -3.87 -8.42 1.22
CA ALA A 193 -4.06 -9.82 1.60
C ALA A 193 -3.64 -10.85 0.52
N PRO A 194 -3.92 -10.66 -0.79
CA PRO A 194 -3.43 -11.57 -1.83
C PRO A 194 -1.90 -11.80 -1.78
N CYS A 195 -1.13 -10.75 -1.50
CA CYS A 195 0.34 -10.84 -1.45
C CYS A 195 0.88 -11.77 -0.35
N HIS A 196 0.05 -12.20 0.61
CA HIS A 196 0.44 -13.05 1.74
C HIS A 196 0.15 -14.54 1.47
N ILE A 197 -0.80 -14.82 0.57
CA ILE A 197 -1.42 -16.14 0.42
C ILE A 197 -0.91 -16.82 -0.87
N ASP A 198 -0.48 -16.04 -1.85
CA ASP A 198 -0.13 -16.55 -3.17
C ASP A 198 1.27 -17.18 -3.24
N ALA A 199 1.36 -18.36 -3.88
CA ALA A 199 2.50 -19.27 -3.74
C ALA A 199 3.85 -18.70 -4.24
N GLN A 200 3.84 -17.78 -5.20
CA GLN A 200 5.07 -17.20 -5.77
C GLN A 200 5.67 -16.08 -4.92
N SER A 201 4.85 -15.25 -4.29
CA SER A 201 5.28 -14.13 -3.44
C SER A 201 5.62 -14.58 -2.02
N VAL A 202 5.02 -15.69 -1.56
CA VAL A 202 5.20 -16.23 -0.21
C VAL A 202 6.68 -16.37 0.20
N PRO A 203 7.60 -17.00 -0.57
CA PRO A 203 8.99 -17.16 -0.10
C PRO A 203 9.70 -15.83 0.21
N ILE A 204 9.52 -14.82 -0.65
CA ILE A 204 10.13 -13.48 -0.47
C ILE A 204 9.45 -12.77 0.70
N TYR A 205 8.13 -12.82 0.78
CA TYR A 205 7.37 -12.30 1.91
C TYR A 205 7.84 -12.91 3.23
N ARG A 206 8.00 -14.24 3.31
CA ARG A 206 8.47 -14.92 4.53
C ARG A 206 9.88 -14.47 4.93
N ALA A 207 10.79 -14.41 3.97
CA ALA A 207 12.16 -13.97 4.21
C ALA A 207 12.25 -12.53 4.74
N MET A 208 11.34 -11.65 4.29
CA MET A 208 11.34 -10.23 4.67
C MET A 208 10.48 -9.91 5.89
N CYS A 209 9.31 -10.55 6.02
CA CYS A 209 8.24 -10.10 6.92
C CYS A 209 7.98 -11.05 8.09
N GLN A 210 8.35 -12.33 8.03
CA GLN A 210 8.03 -13.29 9.09
C GLN A 210 9.04 -13.36 10.24
N ASN A 211 10.18 -12.68 10.14
CA ASN A 211 11.09 -12.50 11.29
C ASN A 211 10.57 -11.48 12.32
N LEU A 212 9.40 -10.88 12.09
CA LEU A 212 8.82 -9.83 12.94
C LEU A 212 7.80 -10.36 13.97
N GLU A 213 7.40 -11.63 13.90
CA GLU A 213 6.38 -12.22 14.80
C GLU A 213 6.97 -12.81 16.10
N GLY A 214 8.25 -12.55 16.42
CA GLY A 214 8.95 -13.24 17.51
C GLY A 214 9.99 -12.43 18.31
N SER A 215 9.98 -11.10 18.23
CA SER A 215 10.90 -10.22 18.97
C SER A 215 10.17 -9.19 19.81
#